data_AF-A0AAN6NCA9-F1
#
_entry.id   AF-A0AAN6NCA9-F1
#
_cell.length_a   1.000
_cell.length_b   1.000
_cell.length_c   1.000
_cell.angle_alpha   90.00
_cell.angle_beta   90.00
_cell.angle_gamma   90.00
#
_symmetry.space_group_name_H-M   'P 1'
#
loop_
_entity.id
_entity.type
_entity.pdbx_description
1 polymer ?
#
loop_
_entity_poly.entity_id
_entity_poly.type
_entity_poly.pdbx_seq_one_letter_code
_entity_poly.pdbx_strand_id
1 'polypeptide(L)'
;MTLLPRYEPCAILQSKGIPCLIWFEDAIGQYGVPTVVFDLYLLVPDIDTAAGVLAENGWTKAGPPNEYHILTQCPFISHRRLDPPCKAETPIAPSDSPDMKPPGPGTTILLPAADWNVPIEKLGSDGIVPPLPVLVDALIESLLDAPHGSPLQRHVGTQIVYLYGHCSSLDSKEFADCLKFENRQFHYDARLKRNWSLPFKAIERSIRDELRKGQRHELQEDGSTEFLNMAVPVPPKLPDPVDYSSEEEEEDEVEEVEK
;
A
#
# COMPACT_ATOMS: atom_id res chain seq x y z
N MET A 1 -4.29 24.47 10.24
CA MET A 1 -3.56 23.56 9.34
C MET A 1 -4.29 23.54 8.02
N THR A 2 -3.69 24.07 6.95
CA THR A 2 -4.19 23.87 5.59
C THR A 2 -3.97 22.40 5.22
N LEU A 3 -5.04 21.64 5.01
CA LEU A 3 -4.91 20.29 4.44
C LEU A 3 -4.23 20.41 3.07
N LEU A 4 -3.33 19.47 2.78
CA LEU A 4 -2.71 19.38 1.46
C LEU A 4 -3.82 19.27 0.40
N PRO A 5 -3.67 19.90 -0.78
CA PRO A 5 -4.64 19.78 -1.88
C PRO A 5 -4.99 18.33 -2.23
N ARG A 6 -4.06 17.40 -2.00
CA ARG A 6 -4.27 15.96 -2.17
C ARG A 6 -5.42 15.40 -1.33
N TYR A 7 -5.63 15.90 -0.12
CA TYR A 7 -6.66 15.41 0.80
C TYR A 7 -7.94 16.24 0.80
N GLU A 8 -8.13 17.10 -0.20
CA GLU A 8 -9.36 17.86 -0.41
C GLU A 8 -10.63 16.98 -0.45
N PRO A 9 -10.63 15.80 -1.11
CA PRO A 9 -11.79 14.90 -1.04
C PRO A 9 -12.17 14.48 0.38
N CYS A 10 -11.18 14.27 1.26
CA CYS A 10 -11.44 13.89 2.65
C CYS A 10 -12.14 15.03 3.41
N ALA A 11 -11.69 16.26 3.22
CA ALA A 11 -12.30 17.43 3.85
C ALA A 11 -13.76 17.62 3.40
N ILE A 12 -14.04 17.41 2.11
CA ILE A 12 -15.39 17.46 1.55
C ILE A 12 -16.27 16.37 2.19
N LEU A 13 -15.82 15.12 2.20
CA LEU A 13 -16.57 14.00 2.78
C LEU A 13 -16.86 14.23 4.27
N GLN A 14 -15.85 14.64 5.05
CA GLN A 14 -16.01 14.95 6.47
C GLN A 14 -16.99 16.10 6.71
N SER A 15 -16.98 17.15 5.88
CA SER A 15 -17.94 18.27 5.99
C SER A 15 -19.39 17.84 5.78
N LYS A 16 -19.61 16.70 5.11
CA LYS A 16 -20.93 16.08 4.88
C LYS A 16 -21.23 14.94 5.86
N GLY A 17 -20.39 14.75 6.89
CA GLY A 17 -20.57 13.70 7.89
C GLY A 17 -20.22 12.30 7.40
N ILE A 18 -19.50 12.16 6.29
CA ILE A 18 -19.01 10.87 5.80
C ILE A 18 -17.58 10.67 6.33
N PRO A 19 -17.36 9.76 7.30
CA PRO A 19 -16.03 9.48 7.79
C PRO A 19 -15.22 8.76 6.70
N CYS A 20 -13.92 9.02 6.63
CA CYS A 20 -13.02 8.38 5.68
C CYS A 20 -11.61 8.24 6.26
N LEU A 21 -10.86 7.28 5.73
CA LEU A 21 -9.43 7.14 5.97
C LEU A 21 -8.66 7.09 4.65
N ILE A 22 -7.49 7.70 4.60
CA ILE A 22 -6.54 7.46 3.51
C ILE A 22 -6.04 6.02 3.57
N TRP A 23 -5.73 5.45 2.41
CA TRP A 23 -5.33 4.05 2.27
C TRP A 23 -4.07 3.86 1.42
N PHE A 24 -3.51 2.66 1.47
CA PHE A 24 -2.30 2.25 0.76
C PHE A 24 -1.12 3.24 0.88
N GLU A 25 -0.58 3.73 -0.24
CA GLU A 25 0.65 4.50 -0.29
C GLU A 25 0.58 5.79 0.53
N ASP A 26 -0.57 6.46 0.51
CA ASP A 26 -0.81 7.65 1.34
C ASP A 26 -0.81 7.31 2.82
N ALA A 27 -1.42 6.18 3.21
CA ALA A 27 -1.50 5.76 4.60
C ALA A 27 -0.13 5.37 5.16
N ILE A 28 0.62 4.51 4.47
CA ILE A 28 1.95 4.09 4.94
C ILE A 28 2.97 5.23 4.85
N GLY A 29 2.77 6.19 3.93
CA GLY A 29 3.59 7.40 3.83
C GLY A 29 3.53 8.27 5.09
N GLN A 30 2.39 8.30 5.79
CA GLN A 30 2.29 9.00 7.09
C GLN A 30 3.14 8.37 8.20
N TYR A 31 3.61 7.14 7.99
CA TYR A 31 4.44 6.38 8.93
C TYR A 31 5.91 6.31 8.51
N GLY A 32 6.35 7.21 7.63
CA GLY A 32 7.75 7.36 7.24
C GLY A 32 8.19 6.47 6.07
N VAL A 33 7.27 5.74 5.44
CA VAL A 33 7.58 4.99 4.22
C VAL A 33 7.80 5.97 3.06
N PRO A 34 8.92 5.89 2.32
CA PRO A 34 9.08 6.65 1.09
C PRO A 34 8.17 6.07 0.00
N THR A 35 7.04 6.72 -0.26
CA THR A 35 6.08 6.31 -1.28
C THR A 35 6.02 7.32 -2.44
N VAL A 36 5.79 6.79 -3.64
CA VAL A 36 5.36 7.59 -4.79
C VAL A 36 3.85 7.43 -4.89
N VAL A 37 3.14 8.56 -4.82
CA VAL A 37 1.67 8.56 -4.80
C VAL A 37 1.12 9.03 -6.14
N PHE A 38 0.19 8.25 -6.70
CA PHE A 38 -0.50 8.58 -7.96
C PHE A 38 -1.98 8.86 -7.66
N ASP A 39 -2.73 7.79 -7.45
CA ASP A 39 -4.14 7.85 -7.06
C ASP A 39 -4.28 7.96 -5.55
N LEU A 40 -5.32 8.63 -5.08
CA LEU A 40 -5.67 8.72 -3.67
C LEU A 40 -6.72 7.66 -3.35
N TYR A 41 -6.35 6.66 -2.56
CA TYR A 41 -7.27 5.64 -2.08
C TYR A 41 -7.90 6.06 -0.75
N LEU A 42 -9.22 6.01 -0.67
CA LEU A 42 -9.99 6.33 0.52
C LEU A 42 -10.88 5.16 0.91
N LEU A 43 -10.80 4.75 2.18
CA LEU A 43 -11.79 3.88 2.79
C LEU A 43 -12.98 4.71 3.26
N VAL A 44 -14.19 4.31 2.85
CA VAL A 44 -15.46 4.96 3.22
C VAL A 44 -16.50 3.90 3.61
N PRO A 45 -17.54 4.25 4.40
CA PRO A 45 -18.61 3.31 4.74
C PRO A 45 -19.40 2.83 3.53
N ASP A 46 -19.73 3.76 2.62
CA ASP A 46 -20.51 3.52 1.41
C ASP A 46 -19.93 4.29 0.23
N ILE A 47 -19.48 3.57 -0.80
CA ILE A 47 -18.77 4.15 -1.93
C ILE A 47 -19.66 4.98 -2.86
N ASP A 48 -20.95 4.67 -2.94
CA ASP A 48 -21.89 5.36 -3.83
C ASP A 48 -22.32 6.71 -3.25
N THR A 49 -22.61 6.73 -1.96
CA THR A 49 -22.92 7.94 -1.20
C THR A 49 -21.73 8.90 -1.21
N ALA A 50 -20.53 8.39 -0.93
CA ALA A 50 -19.30 9.18 -0.98
C ALA A 50 -19.00 9.70 -2.40
N ALA A 51 -19.20 8.89 -3.44
CA ALA A 51 -19.04 9.32 -4.83
C ALA A 51 -20.04 10.42 -5.19
N GLY A 52 -21.30 10.30 -4.76
CA GLY A 52 -22.34 11.31 -4.96
C GLY A 52 -21.95 12.66 -4.34
N VAL A 53 -21.46 12.65 -3.11
CA VAL A 53 -20.97 13.86 -2.43
C VAL A 53 -19.81 14.50 -3.18
N LEU A 54 -18.82 13.72 -3.63
CA LEU A 54 -17.71 14.28 -4.40
C LEU A 54 -18.18 14.84 -5.75
N ALA A 55 -19.13 14.17 -6.42
CA ALA A 55 -19.69 14.63 -7.68
C ALA A 55 -20.43 15.98 -7.55
N GLU A 56 -21.19 16.18 -6.47
CA GLU A 56 -21.80 17.47 -6.13
C GLU A 56 -20.77 18.60 -5.93
N ASN A 57 -19.51 18.24 -5.65
CA ASN A 57 -18.40 19.16 -5.45
C ASN A 57 -17.43 19.21 -6.64
N GLY A 58 -17.87 18.77 -7.82
CA GLY A 58 -17.15 18.94 -9.08
C GLY A 58 -16.20 17.80 -9.48
N TRP A 59 -16.12 16.72 -8.69
CA TRP A 59 -15.44 15.51 -9.14
C TRP A 59 -16.25 14.84 -10.26
N THR A 60 -15.58 14.32 -11.27
CA THR A 60 -16.24 13.62 -12.38
C THR A 60 -15.90 12.14 -12.38
N LYS A 61 -16.80 11.29 -12.87
CA LYS A 61 -16.51 9.86 -13.01
C LYS A 61 -15.28 9.67 -13.90
N ALA A 62 -14.26 9.00 -13.37
CA ALA A 62 -13.04 8.74 -14.11
C ALA A 62 -13.28 7.67 -15.20
N GLY A 63 -12.43 7.69 -16.23
CA GLY A 63 -12.36 6.64 -17.23
C GLY A 63 -11.98 5.27 -16.63
N PRO A 64 -11.96 4.20 -17.44
CA PRO A 64 -11.43 2.92 -16.99
C PRO A 64 -9.95 3.05 -16.58
N PRO A 65 -9.49 2.29 -15.58
CA PRO A 65 -8.08 2.28 -15.22
C PRO A 65 -7.23 1.64 -16.33
N ASN A 66 -5.93 1.93 -16.35
CA ASN A 66 -5.00 1.28 -17.28
C ASN A 66 -4.89 -0.24 -16.96
N GLU A 67 -4.38 -1.02 -17.91
CA GLU A 67 -4.32 -2.50 -17.79
C GLU A 67 -3.43 -3.00 -16.64
N TYR A 68 -2.47 -2.19 -16.18
CA TYR A 68 -1.54 -2.55 -15.09
C TYR A 68 -2.05 -2.12 -13.71
N HIS A 69 -3.14 -1.36 -13.65
CA HIS A 69 -3.70 -0.87 -12.41
C HIS A 69 -4.30 -2.00 -11.57
N ILE A 70 -4.11 -1.97 -10.25
CA ILE A 70 -4.54 -3.04 -9.32
C ILE A 70 -6.03 -3.36 -9.45
N LEU A 71 -6.87 -2.34 -9.64
CA LEU A 71 -8.32 -2.48 -9.82
C LEU A 71 -8.71 -3.14 -11.15
N THR A 72 -7.91 -2.99 -12.21
CA THR A 72 -8.12 -3.72 -13.47
C THR A 72 -7.77 -5.19 -13.28
N GLN A 73 -6.70 -5.45 -12.53
CA GLN A 73 -6.21 -6.80 -12.26
C GLN A 73 -7.05 -7.54 -11.20
N CYS A 74 -7.88 -6.82 -10.44
CA CYS A 74 -8.74 -7.34 -9.38
C CYS A 74 -10.19 -6.85 -9.55
N PRO A 75 -10.93 -7.34 -10.57
CA PRO A 75 -12.26 -6.83 -10.91
C PRO A 75 -13.34 -7.11 -9.85
N PHE A 76 -13.03 -7.97 -8.88
CA PHE A 76 -13.90 -8.27 -7.75
C PHE A 76 -13.87 -7.20 -6.64
N ILE A 77 -12.93 -6.24 -6.70
CA ILE A 77 -12.86 -5.15 -5.73
C ILE A 77 -13.92 -4.10 -6.07
N SER A 78 -14.91 -3.96 -5.21
CA SER A 78 -15.90 -2.88 -5.29
C SER A 78 -15.23 -1.52 -5.11
N HIS A 79 -15.45 -0.60 -6.04
CA HIS A 79 -14.84 0.73 -5.96
C HIS A 79 -15.57 1.79 -6.79
N ARG A 80 -15.25 3.07 -6.55
CA ARG A 80 -15.56 4.20 -7.45
C ARG A 80 -14.28 4.97 -7.76
N ARG A 81 -14.14 5.44 -9.00
CA ARG A 81 -13.02 6.27 -9.45
C ARG A 81 -13.56 7.63 -9.90
N LEU A 82 -13.01 8.69 -9.34
CA LEU A 82 -13.39 10.05 -9.67
C LEU A 82 -12.17 10.92 -9.92
N ASP A 83 -12.17 11.63 -11.04
CA ASP A 83 -11.15 12.63 -11.35
C ASP A 83 -11.48 13.94 -10.63
N PRO A 84 -10.48 14.62 -10.04
CA PRO A 84 -10.70 15.90 -9.39
C PRO A 84 -11.19 16.94 -10.42
N PRO A 85 -11.90 17.98 -9.99
CA PRO A 85 -12.26 19.08 -10.87
C PRO A 85 -10.98 19.66 -11.49
N CYS A 86 -10.94 19.71 -12.82
CA CYS A 86 -9.85 20.40 -13.53
C CYS A 86 -9.76 21.83 -12.99
N LYS A 87 -8.70 22.14 -12.24
CA LYS A 87 -8.36 23.54 -11.96
C LYS A 87 -7.95 24.11 -13.31
N ALA A 88 -8.73 25.05 -13.83
CA ALA A 88 -8.40 25.77 -15.05
C ALA A 88 -6.92 26.13 -15.00
N GLU A 89 -6.15 25.66 -15.99
CA GLU A 89 -4.71 25.83 -16.05
C GLU A 89 -4.40 27.33 -15.92
N THR A 90 -4.03 27.77 -14.73
CA THR A 90 -3.28 29.02 -14.62
C THR A 90 -1.96 28.76 -15.34
N PRO A 91 -1.60 29.55 -16.36
CA PRO A 91 -0.37 29.36 -17.11
C PRO A 91 0.79 29.20 -16.14
N ILE A 92 1.46 28.05 -16.22
CA ILE A 92 2.62 27.74 -15.37
C ILE A 92 3.69 28.75 -15.73
N ALA A 93 3.87 29.78 -14.89
CA ALA A 93 5.10 30.54 -14.89
C ALA A 93 6.22 29.56 -14.49
N PRO A 94 7.37 29.56 -15.19
CA PRO A 94 8.47 28.69 -14.84
C PRO A 94 8.94 29.05 -13.42
N SER A 95 8.67 28.15 -12.47
CA SER A 95 9.12 28.28 -11.10
C SER A 95 10.38 27.43 -10.95
N ASP A 96 11.53 28.08 -10.82
CA ASP A 96 12.87 27.46 -10.67
C ASP A 96 13.09 26.78 -9.31
N SER A 97 12.01 26.42 -8.60
CA SER A 97 12.09 25.73 -7.31
C SER A 97 11.46 24.33 -7.44
N PRO A 98 12.18 23.25 -7.12
CA PRO A 98 11.57 21.93 -6.97
C PRO A 98 10.68 21.97 -5.71
N ASP A 99 9.43 22.42 -5.89
CA ASP A 99 8.42 22.44 -4.84
C ASP A 99 8.12 20.97 -4.52
N MET A 100 8.67 20.45 -3.41
CA MET A 100 8.51 19.06 -2.93
C MET A 100 7.07 18.72 -2.53
N LYS A 101 6.08 19.53 -2.89
CA LYS A 101 4.68 19.23 -2.62
C LYS A 101 4.26 18.08 -3.53
N PRO A 102 3.66 17.02 -2.97
CA PRO A 102 3.13 15.95 -3.81
C PRO A 102 2.11 16.55 -4.78
N PRO A 103 2.13 16.14 -6.06
CA PRO A 103 1.12 16.57 -7.01
C PRO A 103 -0.28 16.23 -6.47
N GLY A 104 -1.28 17.02 -6.89
CA GLY A 104 -2.69 16.69 -6.62
C GLY A 104 -3.00 15.25 -7.05
N PRO A 105 -4.04 14.61 -6.49
CA PRO A 105 -4.32 13.22 -6.80
C PRO A 105 -4.71 13.11 -8.27
N GLY A 106 -4.13 12.16 -9.00
CA GLY A 106 -4.49 11.91 -10.39
C GLY A 106 -5.97 11.50 -10.47
N THR A 107 -6.34 10.51 -9.67
CA THR A 107 -7.73 10.07 -9.46
C THR A 107 -7.99 9.82 -7.97
N THR A 108 -9.20 10.08 -7.49
CA THR A 108 -9.68 9.67 -6.17
C THR A 108 -10.41 8.33 -6.29
N ILE A 109 -9.96 7.33 -5.54
CA ILE A 109 -10.50 5.98 -5.52
C ILE A 109 -11.20 5.74 -4.18
N LEU A 110 -12.50 5.47 -4.23
CA LEU A 110 -13.29 5.13 -3.06
C LEU A 110 -13.41 3.61 -2.96
N LEU A 111 -13.09 3.09 -1.77
CA LEU A 111 -13.14 1.68 -1.41
C LEU A 111 -14.05 1.51 -0.19
N PRO A 112 -14.89 0.46 -0.15
CA PRO A 112 -15.74 0.20 1.01
C PRO A 112 -14.89 -0.34 2.16
N ALA A 113 -14.89 0.34 3.31
CA ALA A 113 -14.05 -0.01 4.46
C ALA A 113 -14.23 -1.46 4.94
N ALA A 114 -15.44 -2.00 4.80
CA ALA A 114 -15.78 -3.38 5.16
C ALA A 114 -14.96 -4.42 4.37
N ASP A 115 -14.69 -4.18 3.08
CA ASP A 115 -13.92 -5.10 2.24
C ASP A 115 -12.42 -5.08 2.58
N TRP A 116 -11.99 -4.10 3.37
CA TRP A 116 -10.59 -3.90 3.80
C TRP A 116 -10.40 -4.13 5.29
N ASN A 117 -11.35 -4.84 5.93
CA ASN A 117 -11.30 -5.21 7.35
C ASN A 117 -11.12 -4.03 8.33
N VAL A 118 -11.56 -2.83 7.93
CA VAL A 118 -11.57 -1.64 8.80
C VAL A 118 -12.99 -1.43 9.33
N PRO A 119 -13.21 -1.55 10.65
CA PRO A 119 -14.52 -1.28 11.25
C PRO A 119 -14.95 0.17 11.03
N ILE A 120 -16.23 0.40 10.77
CA ILE A 120 -16.78 1.73 10.49
C ILE A 120 -16.52 2.69 11.65
N GLU A 121 -16.53 2.19 12.88
CA GLU A 121 -16.27 2.96 14.11
C GLU A 121 -14.83 3.48 14.19
N LYS A 122 -13.91 2.89 13.41
CA LYS A 122 -12.52 3.36 13.31
C LYS A 122 -12.35 4.44 12.24
N LEU A 123 -13.30 4.60 11.32
CA LEU A 123 -13.23 5.63 10.30
C LEU A 123 -13.40 7.02 10.93
N GLY A 124 -12.48 7.94 10.64
CA GLY A 124 -12.59 9.35 11.03
C GLY A 124 -12.44 9.63 12.54
N SER A 125 -12.18 8.62 13.37
CA SER A 125 -12.11 8.76 14.84
C SER A 125 -11.03 9.74 15.30
N ASP A 126 -9.84 9.67 14.71
CA ASP A 126 -8.68 10.52 15.03
C ASP A 126 -8.19 11.35 13.82
N GLY A 127 -9.07 11.55 12.82
CA GLY A 127 -8.75 12.22 11.56
C GLY A 127 -8.75 11.27 10.36
N ILE A 128 -8.04 11.64 9.31
CA ILE A 128 -8.03 10.91 8.03
C ILE A 128 -6.93 9.84 7.94
N VAL A 129 -5.97 9.87 8.87
CA VAL A 129 -4.86 8.91 8.89
C VAL A 129 -5.27 7.71 9.75
N PRO A 130 -5.24 6.47 9.23
CA PRO A 130 -5.58 5.30 10.02
C PRO A 130 -4.56 5.13 11.16
N PRO A 131 -4.96 4.91 12.42
CA PRO A 131 -4.02 4.58 13.50
C PRO A 131 -3.18 3.35 13.14
N LEU A 132 -1.89 3.35 13.47
CA LEU A 132 -0.95 2.32 13.02
C LEU A 132 -1.40 0.89 13.31
N PRO A 133 -1.93 0.54 14.51
CA PRO A 133 -2.43 -0.81 14.77
C PRO A 133 -3.61 -1.20 13.85
N VAL A 134 -4.52 -0.26 13.58
CA VAL A 134 -5.66 -0.47 12.67
C VAL A 134 -5.17 -0.71 11.24
N LEU A 135 -4.22 0.09 10.78
CA LEU A 135 -3.61 -0.07 9.45
C LEU A 135 -2.92 -1.44 9.31
N VAL A 136 -2.10 -1.83 10.30
CA VAL A 136 -1.36 -3.09 10.28
C VAL A 136 -2.30 -4.29 10.31
N ASP A 137 -3.29 -4.31 11.22
CA ASP A 137 -4.27 -5.40 11.28
C ASP A 137 -5.04 -5.55 9.96
N ALA A 138 -5.52 -4.45 9.40
CA ALA A 138 -6.25 -4.47 8.14
C ALA A 138 -5.37 -4.93 6.96
N LEU A 139 -4.11 -4.48 6.87
CA LEU A 139 -3.18 -4.96 5.84
C LEU A 139 -2.85 -6.46 6.00
N ILE A 140 -2.62 -6.94 7.22
CA ILE A 140 -2.38 -8.37 7.49
C ILE A 140 -3.60 -9.18 7.06
N GLU A 141 -4.79 -8.77 7.47
CA GLU A 141 -6.02 -9.48 7.14
C GLU A 141 -6.27 -9.48 5.63
N SER A 142 -6.16 -8.33 4.95
CA SER A 142 -6.28 -8.25 3.49
C SER A 142 -5.24 -9.12 2.77
N LEU A 143 -4.00 -9.17 3.27
CA LEU A 143 -2.94 -10.02 2.69
C LEU A 143 -3.27 -11.52 2.83
N LEU A 144 -3.72 -11.91 4.02
CA LEU A 144 -4.00 -13.29 4.36
C LEU A 144 -5.36 -13.75 3.83
N ASP A 145 -6.29 -12.86 3.51
CA ASP A 145 -7.59 -13.22 2.90
C ASP A 145 -7.53 -13.20 1.36
N ALA A 146 -6.64 -12.40 0.76
CA ALA A 146 -6.50 -12.32 -0.68
C ALA A 146 -6.20 -13.69 -1.32
N PRO A 147 -6.70 -13.99 -2.53
CA PRO A 147 -6.40 -15.24 -3.22
C PRO A 147 -4.89 -15.43 -3.41
N HIS A 148 -4.43 -16.67 -3.25
CA HIS A 148 -3.01 -17.00 -3.28
C HIS A 148 -2.34 -16.62 -4.61
N GLY A 149 -1.25 -15.84 -4.56
CA GLY A 149 -0.54 -15.37 -5.74
C GLY A 149 -1.24 -14.27 -6.54
N SER A 150 -2.41 -13.80 -6.09
CA SER A 150 -3.16 -12.76 -6.80
C SER A 150 -2.42 -11.42 -6.86
N PRO A 151 -2.72 -10.57 -7.85
CA PRO A 151 -2.24 -9.20 -7.89
C PRO A 151 -2.54 -8.42 -6.60
N LEU A 152 -3.73 -8.60 -6.02
CA LEU A 152 -4.10 -8.03 -4.72
C LEU A 152 -3.13 -8.45 -3.60
N GLN A 153 -2.88 -9.75 -3.47
CA GLN A 153 -1.96 -10.27 -2.46
C GLN A 153 -0.54 -9.74 -2.64
N ARG A 154 -0.09 -9.54 -3.88
CA ARG A 154 1.21 -8.91 -4.18
C ARG A 154 1.22 -7.44 -3.78
N HIS A 155 0.20 -6.68 -4.17
CA HIS A 155 0.10 -5.25 -3.85
C HIS A 155 0.07 -4.99 -2.35
N VAL A 156 -0.83 -5.64 -1.60
CA VAL A 156 -0.89 -5.53 -0.13
C VAL A 156 0.42 -6.03 0.51
N GLY A 157 0.99 -7.11 -0.05
CA GLY A 157 2.29 -7.64 0.36
C GLY A 157 3.42 -6.61 0.23
N THR A 158 3.43 -5.81 -0.82
CA THR A 158 4.40 -4.72 -0.97
C THR A 158 4.18 -3.66 0.10
N GLN A 159 2.94 -3.21 0.34
CA GLN A 159 2.66 -2.19 1.35
C GLN A 159 3.16 -2.61 2.74
N ILE A 160 2.90 -3.86 3.14
CA ILE A 160 3.31 -4.36 4.46
C ILE A 160 4.84 -4.50 4.56
N VAL A 161 5.52 -5.00 3.51
CA VAL A 161 6.99 -5.13 3.49
C VAL A 161 7.64 -3.78 3.69
N TYR A 162 7.18 -2.76 2.95
CA TYR A 162 7.71 -1.41 3.07
C TYR A 162 7.40 -0.81 4.45
N LEU A 163 6.19 -1.01 4.97
CA LEU A 163 5.84 -0.52 6.30
C LEU A 163 6.75 -1.11 7.39
N TYR A 164 6.96 -2.44 7.39
CA TYR A 164 7.90 -3.10 8.32
C TYR A 164 9.37 -2.72 8.08
N GLY A 165 9.75 -2.37 6.84
CA GLY A 165 11.11 -1.95 6.50
C GLY A 165 11.46 -0.52 6.91
N HIS A 166 10.46 0.35 7.14
CA HIS A 166 10.67 1.78 7.35
C HIS A 166 10.06 2.33 8.64
N CYS A 167 9.02 1.70 9.20
CA CYS A 167 8.33 2.20 10.38
C CYS A 167 8.92 1.59 11.67
N SER A 168 9.81 2.33 12.34
CA SER A 168 10.47 1.87 13.58
C SER A 168 9.52 1.63 14.76
N SER A 169 8.29 2.16 14.71
CA SER A 169 7.26 1.85 15.72
C SER A 169 6.88 0.36 15.72
N LEU A 170 7.07 -0.34 14.60
CA LEU A 170 6.83 -1.78 14.48
C LEU A 170 7.95 -2.62 15.09
N ASP A 171 9.09 -2.03 15.47
CA ASP A 171 10.17 -2.73 16.15
C ASP A 171 9.94 -2.88 17.66
N SER A 172 8.94 -2.18 18.22
CA SER A 172 8.57 -2.35 19.62
C SER A 172 7.89 -3.70 19.84
N LYS A 173 8.27 -4.42 20.90
CA LYS A 173 7.56 -5.66 21.29
C LYS A 173 6.16 -5.35 21.78
N GLU A 174 6.01 -4.22 22.46
CA GLU A 174 4.76 -3.71 23.02
C GLU A 174 3.76 -3.34 21.92
N PHE A 175 4.21 -3.04 20.70
CA PHE A 175 3.33 -2.80 19.57
C PHE A 175 2.45 -4.01 19.25
N ALA A 176 2.97 -5.23 19.41
CA ALA A 176 2.20 -6.46 19.19
C ALA A 176 0.94 -6.52 20.07
N ASP A 177 0.99 -5.95 21.28
CA ASP A 177 -0.17 -5.91 22.18
C ASP A 177 -1.30 -5.00 21.69
N CYS A 178 -1.00 -4.08 20.78
CA CYS A 178 -1.98 -3.21 20.16
C CYS A 178 -2.70 -3.87 18.96
N LEU A 179 -2.19 -5.00 18.46
CA LEU A 179 -2.78 -5.75 17.36
C LEU A 179 -3.83 -6.75 17.85
N LYS A 180 -4.76 -7.10 16.96
CA LYS A 180 -5.67 -8.24 17.15
C LYS A 180 -4.85 -9.49 17.46
N PHE A 181 -5.32 -10.26 18.44
CA PHE A 181 -4.62 -11.44 18.95
C PHE A 181 -4.22 -12.41 17.83
N GLU A 182 -5.11 -12.66 16.88
CA GLU A 182 -4.87 -13.58 15.76
C GLU A 182 -3.81 -13.09 14.75
N ASN A 183 -3.49 -11.80 14.73
CA ASN A 183 -2.50 -11.20 13.83
C ASN A 183 -1.12 -11.03 14.48
N ARG A 184 -1.02 -11.25 15.80
CA ARG A 184 0.24 -11.09 16.54
C ARG A 184 1.32 -12.06 16.09
N GLN A 185 0.96 -13.29 15.75
CA GLN A 185 1.94 -14.27 15.24
C GLN A 185 2.58 -13.76 13.95
N PHE A 186 1.77 -13.28 13.00
CA PHE A 186 2.26 -12.69 11.77
C PHE A 186 3.26 -11.56 12.07
N HIS A 187 2.94 -10.69 13.03
CA HIS A 187 3.83 -9.59 13.42
C HIS A 187 5.17 -10.08 13.97
N TYR A 188 5.17 -11.05 14.89
CA TYR A 188 6.40 -11.64 15.42
C TYR A 188 7.25 -12.27 14.32
N ASP A 189 6.62 -13.04 13.43
CA ASP A 189 7.31 -13.70 12.33
C ASP A 189 7.84 -12.71 11.28
N ALA A 190 7.05 -11.69 10.93
CA ALA A 190 7.43 -10.63 10.00
C ALA A 190 8.65 -9.81 10.48
N ARG A 191 8.78 -9.59 11.79
CA ARG A 191 9.93 -8.89 12.37
C ARG A 191 11.23 -9.68 12.28
N LEU A 192 11.13 -11.01 12.40
CA LEU A 192 12.30 -11.88 12.45
C LEU A 192 12.72 -12.37 11.06
N LYS A 193 11.81 -12.36 10.08
CA LYS A 193 12.02 -12.96 8.76
C LYS A 193 12.05 -11.90 7.67
N ARG A 194 13.07 -11.99 6.80
CA ARG A 194 13.12 -11.24 5.52
C ARG A 194 12.40 -11.95 4.36
N ASN A 195 11.84 -13.14 4.58
CA ASN A 195 11.27 -13.95 3.52
C ASN A 195 9.74 -13.90 3.49
N TRP A 196 9.21 -12.94 2.73
CA TRP A 196 7.78 -12.69 2.51
C TRP A 196 7.15 -13.56 1.40
N SER A 197 7.64 -14.79 1.28
CA SER A 197 7.26 -15.73 0.22
C SER A 197 5.79 -16.17 0.29
N LEU A 198 5.32 -16.83 -0.77
CA LEU A 198 3.99 -17.43 -0.81
C LEU A 198 3.78 -18.52 0.26
N PRO A 199 4.72 -19.47 0.49
CA PRO A 199 4.61 -20.43 1.60
C PRO A 199 4.48 -19.76 2.97
N PHE A 200 5.25 -18.69 3.21
CA PHE A 200 5.13 -17.90 4.44
C PHE A 200 3.69 -17.42 4.65
N LYS A 201 3.11 -16.74 3.66
CA LYS A 201 1.72 -16.24 3.73
C LYS A 201 0.69 -17.36 3.94
N ALA A 202 0.91 -18.54 3.37
CA ALA A 202 0.02 -19.68 3.54
C ALA A 202 0.06 -20.24 4.98
N ILE A 203 1.26 -20.34 5.57
CA ILE A 203 1.46 -20.76 6.96
C ILE A 203 0.80 -19.75 7.90
N GLU A 204 1.06 -18.47 7.73
CA GLU A 204 0.48 -17.42 8.57
C GLU A 204 -1.04 -17.38 8.50
N ARG A 205 -1.62 -17.61 7.32
CA ARG A 205 -3.08 -17.76 7.17
C ARG A 205 -3.60 -18.93 8.01
N SER A 206 -2.94 -20.08 7.95
CA SER A 206 -3.33 -21.26 8.72
C SER A 206 -3.28 -20.99 10.23
N ILE A 207 -2.21 -20.35 10.71
CA ILE A 207 -2.05 -20.04 12.14
C ILE A 207 -3.13 -19.07 12.60
N ARG A 208 -3.38 -17.99 11.85
CA ARG A 208 -4.45 -17.03 12.17
C ARG A 208 -5.82 -17.72 12.22
N ASP A 209 -6.10 -18.60 11.27
CA ASP A 209 -7.37 -19.33 11.22
C ASP A 209 -7.52 -20.32 12.40
N GLU A 210 -6.44 -20.95 12.85
CA GLU A 210 -6.42 -21.77 14.08
C GLU A 210 -6.69 -20.93 15.33
N LEU A 211 -6.06 -19.75 15.45
CA LEU A 211 -6.26 -18.82 16.56
C LEU A 211 -7.71 -18.33 16.62
N ARG A 212 -8.28 -17.93 15.47
CA ARG A 212 -9.70 -17.49 15.37
C ARG A 212 -10.70 -18.59 15.75
N LYS A 213 -10.36 -19.85 15.49
CA LYS A 213 -11.19 -21.02 15.84
C LYS A 213 -10.98 -21.50 17.28
N GLY A 214 -10.04 -20.91 18.03
CA GLY A 214 -9.64 -21.40 19.36
C GLY A 214 -8.99 -22.78 19.32
N GLN A 215 -8.40 -23.17 18.19
CA GLN A 215 -7.65 -24.43 18.04
C GLN A 215 -6.19 -24.27 18.48
N ARG A 216 -5.69 -23.04 18.50
CA ARG A 216 -4.41 -22.62 19.04
C ARG A 216 -4.66 -21.52 20.07
N HIS A 217 -3.95 -21.57 21.20
CA HIS A 217 -4.06 -20.59 22.29
C HIS A 217 -2.72 -19.89 22.59
N GLU A 218 -1.62 -20.42 22.08
CA GLU A 218 -0.27 -19.94 22.37
C GLU A 218 0.34 -19.26 21.13
N LEU A 219 0.94 -18.10 21.36
CA LEU A 219 1.75 -17.38 20.38
C LEU A 219 3.22 -17.75 20.57
N GLN A 220 3.98 -17.73 19.49
CA GLN A 220 5.42 -17.99 19.48
C GLN A 220 6.13 -16.66 19.23
N GLU A 221 6.44 -15.97 20.34
CA GLU A 221 7.01 -14.61 20.33
C GLU A 221 8.43 -14.55 19.76
N ASP A 222 9.14 -15.68 19.74
CA ASP A 222 10.46 -15.84 19.14
C ASP A 222 10.40 -16.12 17.62
N GLY A 223 9.20 -16.10 17.02
CA GLY A 223 8.95 -16.38 15.61
C GLY A 223 9.46 -17.76 15.16
N SER A 224 9.60 -18.71 16.09
CA SER A 224 10.07 -20.06 15.81
C SER A 224 8.93 -21.01 15.46
N THR A 225 7.98 -20.56 14.64
CA THR A 225 6.99 -21.44 14.02
C THR A 225 7.70 -22.62 13.39
N GLU A 226 7.56 -23.82 14.00
CA GLU A 226 8.35 -25.04 13.73
C GLU A 226 8.37 -25.41 12.25
N PHE A 227 7.35 -25.00 11.49
CA PHE A 227 7.21 -25.18 10.05
C PHE A 227 8.20 -24.35 9.20
N LEU A 228 8.74 -23.25 9.72
CA LEU A 228 9.67 -22.37 9.01
C LEU A 228 11.15 -22.81 9.10
N ASN A 229 11.44 -23.87 9.86
CA ASN A 229 12.75 -24.53 9.86
C ASN A 229 12.96 -25.48 8.66
N MET A 230 11.94 -25.68 7.81
CA MET A 230 12.12 -26.30 6.49
C MET A 230 12.63 -25.24 5.50
N ALA A 231 13.93 -24.97 5.56
CA ALA A 231 14.63 -24.07 4.66
C ALA A 231 14.38 -24.43 3.19
N VAL A 232 13.80 -23.48 2.44
CA VAL A 232 14.01 -23.40 0.99
C VAL A 232 15.48 -22.98 0.79
N PRO A 233 16.28 -23.67 -0.05
CA PRO A 233 17.68 -23.33 -0.25
C PRO A 233 17.82 -21.88 -0.69
N VAL A 234 18.75 -21.17 -0.05
CA VAL A 234 19.14 -19.80 -0.40
C VAL A 234 19.53 -19.80 -1.88
N PRO A 235 18.87 -19.01 -2.74
CA PRO A 235 19.33 -18.88 -4.12
C PRO A 235 20.76 -18.33 -4.12
N PRO A 236 21.63 -18.80 -5.03
CA PRO A 236 23.00 -18.32 -5.11
C PRO A 236 23.00 -16.79 -5.22
N LYS A 237 23.95 -16.16 -4.53
CA LYS A 237 24.22 -14.73 -4.60
C LYS A 237 24.12 -14.29 -6.07
N LEU A 238 23.28 -13.31 -6.37
CA LEU A 238 23.31 -12.65 -7.66
C LEU A 238 24.76 -12.23 -7.93
N PRO A 239 25.30 -12.48 -9.13
CA PRO A 239 26.61 -11.98 -9.47
C PRO A 239 26.61 -10.46 -9.30
N ASP A 240 27.74 -9.92 -8.85
CA ASP A 240 27.93 -8.48 -8.74
C ASP A 240 27.55 -7.83 -10.08
N PRO A 241 26.89 -6.65 -10.06
CA PRO A 241 26.49 -5.97 -11.28
C PRO A 241 27.69 -5.82 -12.20
N VAL A 242 27.52 -6.27 -13.44
CA VAL A 242 28.53 -6.15 -14.49
C VAL A 242 28.81 -4.66 -14.66
N ASP A 243 30.07 -4.27 -14.46
CA ASP A 243 30.54 -2.91 -14.70
C ASP A 243 30.57 -2.68 -16.22
N TYR A 244 29.61 -1.89 -16.71
CA TYR A 244 29.51 -1.52 -18.13
C TYR A 244 30.33 -0.26 -18.46
N SER A 245 31.37 0.06 -17.68
CA SER A 245 32.19 1.27 -17.90
C SER A 245 33.37 1.09 -18.88
N SER A 246 33.25 0.23 -19.89
CA SER A 246 34.25 0.17 -20.98
C SER A 246 33.58 -0.20 -22.30
N GLU A 247 32.82 0.74 -22.86
CA GLU A 247 32.71 0.83 -24.32
C GLU A 247 33.99 1.52 -24.80
N GLU A 248 34.94 0.71 -25.28
CA GLU A 248 36.08 1.21 -26.06
C GLU A 248 35.53 1.74 -27.39
N GLU A 249 35.73 3.04 -27.64
CA GLU A 249 35.52 3.66 -28.95
C GLU A 249 36.53 3.04 -29.93
N GLU A 250 36.08 2.16 -30.82
CA GLU A 250 36.85 1.79 -32.02
C GLU A 250 36.80 2.97 -32.99
N GLU A 251 37.93 3.67 -33.12
CA GLU A 251 38.19 4.64 -34.18
C GLU A 251 38.32 3.89 -35.53
N ASP A 252 37.38 4.13 -36.45
CA ASP A 252 37.47 3.68 -37.84
C ASP A 252 38.62 4.45 -38.56
N GLU A 253 39.75 3.76 -38.79
CA GLU A 253 40.75 4.19 -39.76
C GLU A 253 40.20 4.04 -41.20
N VAL A 254 40.00 5.17 -41.86
CA VAL A 254 39.70 5.23 -43.30
C VAL A 254 41.01 5.10 -44.07
N GLU A 255 41.29 3.89 -44.58
CA GLU A 255 42.39 3.66 -45.52
C GLU A 255 42.01 4.17 -46.92
N GLU A 256 42.65 5.26 -47.37
CA GLU A 256 42.73 5.64 -48.77
C GLU A 256 43.49 4.57 -49.56
N VAL A 257 42.86 4.00 -50.59
CA VAL A 257 43.56 3.21 -51.60
C VAL A 257 43.49 3.94 -52.94
N GLU A 258 44.60 4.59 -53.28
CA GLU A 258 44.98 4.90 -54.66
C GLU A 258 45.27 3.60 -55.43
N LYS A 259 44.53 3.35 -56.52
CA LYS A 259 45.06 2.95 -57.84
C LYS A 259 43.99 2.84 -58.91
#